data_AF-A0ABD2MWY6-F1
#
_entry.id   AF-A0ABD2MWY6-F1
#
_cell.length_a   1.000
_cell.length_b   1.000
_cell.length_c   1.000
_cell.angle_alpha   90.00
_cell.angle_beta   90.00
_cell.angle_gamma   90.00
#
_symmetry.space_group_name_H-M   'P 1'
#
loop_
_entity.id
_entity.type
_entity.pdbx_description
1 polymer ?
#
loop_
_entity_poly.entity_id
_entity_poly.type
_entity_poly.pdbx_seq_one_letter_code
_entity_poly.pdbx_strand_id
1 'polypeptide(L)'
;MAIFYFSIFCFSICFGCFLAVNLPSNFKKCSRKDFVCLKDAIQDALPKLKNGIPELEVPALDPLSIPKMVIPPGGNVVQLEQIYTDSAYNGISKAKIEKLDFDIDKGKIEFQYTTPYIELNGTYEVNGRILTLPVFGKGPCSIRLNEVTGNLRFDLETFTKDSETYIRGKRSQMVIDIKQGHYKFDNLFDGNKLLGDNLNMVLNDNWRAIFDEIISGYAQAYADGMMEVMNKLFEKIPIREMFSD
;
A
#
# COMPACT_ATOMS: atom_id res chain seq x y z
N MET A 1 35.99 -10.88 -14.45
CA MET A 1 35.85 -10.48 -15.88
C MET A 1 34.38 -10.12 -16.08
N ALA A 2 33.92 -8.87 -16.22
CA ALA A 2 34.54 -7.60 -16.61
C ALA A 2 34.08 -6.48 -15.63
N ILE A 3 34.98 -5.81 -14.89
CA ILE A 3 35.57 -4.47 -15.18
C ILE A 3 34.48 -3.38 -15.06
N PHE A 4 34.22 -2.74 -13.90
CA PHE A 4 35.02 -1.69 -13.25
C PHE A 4 35.84 -0.85 -14.22
N TYR A 5 35.25 0.20 -14.81
CA TYR A 5 35.84 1.52 -15.16
C TYR A 5 34.84 2.28 -16.06
N PHE A 6 34.01 3.12 -15.45
CA PHE A 6 33.65 4.41 -16.04
C PHE A 6 33.78 5.48 -14.94
N SER A 7 35.04 5.76 -14.64
CA SER A 7 35.46 6.93 -13.89
C SER A 7 35.37 8.14 -14.84
N ILE A 8 34.95 9.28 -14.29
CA ILE A 8 35.28 10.62 -14.79
C ILE A 8 34.52 11.07 -16.05
N PHE A 9 33.19 11.25 -15.96
CA PHE A 9 32.48 12.26 -16.76
C PHE A 9 31.13 12.67 -16.14
N CYS A 10 31.09 13.03 -14.86
CA CYS A 10 29.98 13.86 -14.32
C CYS A 10 30.37 14.61 -13.03
N PHE A 11 31.64 14.97 -12.88
CA PHE A 11 32.13 15.75 -11.74
C PHE A 11 32.23 17.26 -12.03
N SER A 12 31.46 17.77 -13.00
CA SER A 12 31.53 19.20 -13.37
C SER A 12 30.18 19.89 -13.69
N ILE A 13 29.02 19.27 -13.42
CA ILE A 13 27.70 19.97 -13.47
C ILE A 13 26.77 19.53 -12.31
N CYS A 14 27.29 19.40 -11.08
CA CYS A 14 26.40 19.25 -9.91
C CYS A 14 26.83 20.09 -8.71
N PHE A 15 27.49 21.23 -8.96
CA PHE A 15 27.61 22.32 -8.00
C PHE A 15 26.39 23.24 -8.23
N GLY A 16 25.25 22.92 -7.61
CA GLY A 16 24.04 23.76 -7.72
C GLY A 16 22.71 23.05 -7.95
N CYS A 17 22.57 21.78 -7.57
CA CYS A 17 21.25 21.18 -7.40
C CYS A 17 21.13 20.64 -5.98
N PHE A 18 21.07 21.55 -5.00
CA PHE A 18 20.08 21.35 -3.95
C PHE A 18 18.73 21.42 -4.65
N LEU A 19 18.28 20.30 -5.21
CA LEU A 19 16.88 20.15 -5.53
C LEU A 19 16.20 20.16 -4.16
N ALA A 20 15.77 21.34 -3.74
CA ALA A 20 14.56 21.44 -2.94
C ALA A 20 13.53 20.69 -3.77
N VAL A 21 13.28 19.44 -3.35
CA VAL A 21 12.28 18.58 -3.95
C VAL A 21 10.95 19.24 -3.62
N ASN A 22 10.56 20.20 -4.45
CA ASN A 22 9.29 20.86 -4.31
C ASN A 22 8.24 19.85 -4.75
N LEU A 23 7.22 19.64 -3.91
CA LEU A 23 5.99 18.98 -4.37
C LEU A 23 5.55 19.65 -5.68
N PRO A 24 5.17 18.88 -6.71
CA PRO A 24 4.70 19.45 -7.96
C PRO A 24 3.63 20.52 -7.71
N SER A 25 3.69 21.63 -8.42
CA SER A 25 2.85 22.83 -8.17
C SER A 25 1.34 22.57 -8.27
N ASN A 26 0.95 21.45 -8.88
CA ASN A 26 -0.42 20.98 -8.97
C ASN A 26 -0.94 20.33 -7.67
N PHE A 27 -0.13 20.16 -6.62
CA PHE A 27 -0.59 19.72 -5.29
C PHE A 27 -1.00 20.92 -4.42
N LYS A 28 -2.18 20.83 -3.81
CA LYS A 28 -2.72 21.86 -2.93
C LYS A 28 -1.92 21.92 -1.62
N LYS A 29 -1.38 23.09 -1.29
CA LYS A 29 -0.80 23.36 0.04
C LYS A 29 -1.87 23.88 0.98
N CYS A 30 -1.83 23.45 2.23
CA CYS A 30 -2.80 23.80 3.27
C CYS A 30 -2.07 24.20 4.55
N SER A 31 -2.73 24.99 5.38
CA SER A 31 -2.24 25.19 6.74
C SER A 31 -2.39 23.91 7.55
N ARG A 32 -1.45 23.64 8.45
CA ARG A 32 -1.50 22.51 9.41
C ARG A 32 -2.77 22.49 10.24
N LYS A 33 -3.39 23.66 10.46
CA LYS A 33 -4.60 23.83 11.29
C LYS A 33 -5.90 23.78 10.49
N ASP A 34 -5.82 23.75 9.16
CA ASP A 34 -6.99 23.67 8.28
C ASP A 34 -7.24 22.22 7.87
N PHE A 35 -7.89 21.46 8.75
CA PHE A 35 -8.20 20.05 8.53
C PHE A 35 -9.11 19.80 7.33
N VAL A 36 -9.96 20.77 6.98
CA VAL A 36 -10.82 20.67 5.79
C VAL A 36 -9.95 20.77 4.54
N CYS A 37 -9.06 21.77 4.48
CA CYS A 37 -8.13 21.90 3.38
C CYS A 37 -7.23 20.66 3.24
N LEU A 38 -6.65 20.17 4.35
CA LEU A 38 -5.78 19.00 4.34
C LEU A 38 -6.50 17.76 3.80
N LYS A 39 -7.73 17.52 4.26
CA LYS A 39 -8.57 16.42 3.75
C LYS A 39 -8.80 16.56 2.24
N ASP A 40 -9.16 17.76 1.78
CA ASP A 40 -9.40 18.03 0.36
C ASP A 40 -8.13 17.88 -0.49
N ALA A 41 -6.97 18.30 0.03
CA ALA A 41 -5.69 18.17 -0.65
C ALA A 41 -5.34 16.69 -0.86
N ILE A 42 -5.60 15.83 0.13
CA ILE A 42 -5.38 14.39 0.03
C ILE A 42 -6.38 13.75 -0.94
N GLN A 43 -7.66 14.16 -0.87
CA GLN A 43 -8.68 13.68 -1.80
C GLN A 43 -8.34 14.01 -3.26
N ASP A 44 -7.80 15.20 -3.52
CA ASP A 44 -7.36 15.68 -4.83
C ASP A 44 -6.02 15.04 -5.28
N ALA A 45 -5.17 14.64 -4.34
CA ALA A 45 -3.92 13.94 -4.63
C ALA A 45 -4.14 12.51 -5.16
N LEU A 46 -5.12 11.77 -4.66
CA LEU A 46 -5.37 10.37 -5.05
C LEU A 46 -5.45 10.13 -6.57
N PRO A 47 -6.27 10.87 -7.35
CA PRO A 47 -6.31 10.68 -8.81
C PRO A 47 -5.03 11.16 -9.50
N LYS A 48 -4.32 12.16 -8.94
CA LYS A 48 -3.04 12.66 -9.50
C LYS A 48 -1.91 11.66 -9.32
N LEU A 49 -1.95 10.90 -8.24
CA LEU A 49 -0.99 9.83 -7.93
C LEU A 49 -1.27 8.52 -8.66
N LYS A 50 -2.31 8.46 -9.51
CA LYS A 50 -2.63 7.28 -10.33
C LYS A 50 -1.40 6.70 -11.02
N ASN A 51 -0.60 7.56 -11.66
CA ASN A 51 0.62 7.18 -12.38
C ASN A 51 1.90 7.32 -11.54
N GLY A 52 1.78 7.71 -10.27
CA GLY A 52 2.91 7.99 -9.38
C GLY A 52 3.60 9.32 -9.70
N ILE A 53 4.74 9.53 -9.05
CA ILE A 53 5.65 10.65 -9.31
C ILE A 53 7.06 10.07 -9.38
N PRO A 54 7.51 9.59 -10.55
CA PRO A 54 8.78 8.89 -10.71
C PRO A 54 9.99 9.71 -10.23
N GLU A 55 9.96 11.03 -10.43
CA GLU A 55 11.03 11.94 -10.00
C GLU A 55 11.20 11.95 -8.47
N LEU A 56 10.14 11.58 -7.74
CA LEU A 56 10.12 11.50 -6.27
C LEU A 56 10.17 10.07 -5.75
N GLU A 57 10.33 9.08 -6.64
CA GLU A 57 10.25 7.65 -6.33
C GLU A 57 8.90 7.24 -5.72
N VAL A 58 7.84 8.00 -6.01
CA VAL A 58 6.48 7.64 -5.61
C VAL A 58 5.89 6.69 -6.66
N PRO A 59 5.57 5.45 -6.30
CA PRO A 59 5.03 4.48 -7.26
C PRO A 59 3.65 4.89 -7.76
N ALA A 60 3.23 4.29 -8.87
CA ALA A 60 1.86 4.38 -9.34
C ALA A 60 0.90 3.86 -8.27
N LEU A 61 -0.20 4.58 -8.05
CA LEU A 61 -1.22 4.18 -7.09
C LEU A 61 -2.24 3.23 -7.71
N ASP A 62 -2.42 3.25 -9.04
CA ASP A 62 -3.45 2.48 -9.72
C ASP A 62 -3.11 2.21 -11.21
N PRO A 63 -2.56 1.02 -11.55
CA PRO A 63 -2.26 -0.09 -10.65
C PRO A 63 -1.02 0.16 -9.77
N LEU A 64 -1.14 -0.11 -8.47
CA LEU A 64 0.01 -0.23 -7.57
C LEU A 64 0.66 -1.60 -7.77
N SER A 65 1.93 -1.59 -8.17
CA SER A 65 2.71 -2.82 -8.40
C SER A 65 3.48 -3.21 -7.14
N ILE A 66 3.25 -4.43 -6.65
CA ILE A 66 3.95 -5.03 -5.51
C ILE A 66 4.72 -6.26 -6.00
N PRO A 67 6.07 -6.23 -6.02
CA PRO A 67 6.86 -7.34 -6.55
C PRO A 67 6.70 -8.63 -5.76
N LYS A 68 6.62 -8.53 -4.43
CA LYS A 68 6.46 -9.68 -3.54
C LYS A 68 5.74 -9.27 -2.26
N MET A 69 4.77 -10.07 -1.85
CA MET A 69 4.11 -9.99 -0.55
C MET A 69 4.08 -11.38 0.07
N VAL A 70 4.49 -11.50 1.32
CA VAL A 70 4.42 -12.74 2.08
C VAL A 70 3.44 -12.53 3.22
N ILE A 71 2.37 -13.33 3.22
CA ILE A 71 1.37 -13.30 4.27
C ILE A 71 1.57 -14.56 5.12
N PRO A 72 1.81 -14.40 6.43
CA PRO A 72 1.97 -15.54 7.31
C PRO A 72 0.65 -16.34 7.38
N PRO A 73 0.71 -17.58 7.93
CA PRO A 73 -0.50 -18.31 8.30
C PRO A 73 -1.44 -17.42 9.11
N GLY A 74 -2.74 -17.48 8.80
CA GLY A 74 -3.78 -16.77 9.53
C GLY A 74 -4.05 -17.41 10.90
N GLY A 75 -5.28 -17.23 11.38
CA GLY A 75 -5.76 -17.91 12.58
C GLY A 75 -5.91 -19.44 12.42
N ASN A 76 -6.60 -20.08 13.35
CA ASN A 76 -6.71 -21.54 13.44
C ASN A 76 -7.30 -22.22 12.19
N VAL A 77 -8.14 -21.54 11.42
CA VAL A 77 -8.86 -22.07 10.27
C VAL A 77 -8.02 -22.00 9.00
N VAL A 78 -7.35 -20.87 8.74
CA VAL A 78 -6.56 -20.67 7.52
C VAL A 78 -5.08 -20.69 7.87
N GLN A 79 -4.52 -21.89 7.86
CA GLN A 79 -3.10 -22.15 8.15
C GLN A 79 -2.33 -22.29 6.83
N LEU A 80 -2.27 -21.20 6.08
CA LEU A 80 -1.63 -21.12 4.77
C LEU A 80 -0.47 -20.13 4.80
N GLU A 81 0.73 -20.59 4.45
CA GLU A 81 1.76 -19.69 3.97
C GLU A 81 1.35 -19.21 2.57
N GLN A 82 1.28 -17.91 2.38
CA GLN A 82 0.83 -17.31 1.12
C GLN A 82 1.89 -16.36 0.61
N ILE A 83 2.33 -16.59 -0.62
CA ILE A 83 3.30 -15.75 -1.30
C ILE A 83 2.63 -15.22 -2.56
N TYR A 84 2.57 -13.91 -2.70
CA TYR A 84 2.11 -13.23 -3.91
C TYR A 84 3.28 -12.55 -4.57
N THR A 85 3.38 -12.67 -5.89
CA THR A 85 4.40 -12.00 -6.71
C THR A 85 3.76 -11.29 -7.89
N ASP A 86 4.46 -10.28 -8.41
CA ASP A 86 4.04 -9.52 -9.59
C ASP A 86 2.59 -9.03 -9.49
N SER A 87 2.21 -8.55 -8.30
CA SER A 87 0.83 -8.21 -7.98
C SER A 87 0.51 -6.77 -8.36
N ALA A 88 -0.61 -6.58 -9.03
CA ALA A 88 -1.15 -5.29 -9.42
C ALA A 88 -2.45 -5.01 -8.67
N TYR A 89 -2.46 -3.96 -7.84
CA TYR A 89 -3.60 -3.52 -7.05
C TYR A 89 -4.28 -2.33 -7.72
N ASN A 90 -5.57 -2.46 -8.00
CA ASN A 90 -6.37 -1.44 -8.68
C ASN A 90 -7.48 -0.92 -7.75
N GLY A 91 -7.94 0.31 -7.99
CA GLY A 91 -9.04 0.93 -7.25
C GLY A 91 -8.63 1.80 -6.07
N ILE A 92 -7.34 1.86 -5.73
CA ILE A 92 -6.82 2.72 -4.64
C ILE A 92 -7.01 4.20 -4.99
N SER A 93 -6.80 4.59 -6.25
CA SER A 93 -7.00 5.97 -6.73
C SER A 93 -8.45 6.45 -6.64
N LYS A 94 -9.41 5.51 -6.49
CA LYS A 94 -10.84 5.78 -6.36
C LYS A 94 -11.30 5.95 -4.91
N ALA A 95 -10.37 5.89 -3.96
CA ALA A 95 -10.70 6.06 -2.56
C ALA A 95 -11.29 7.46 -2.29
N LYS A 96 -12.25 7.49 -1.37
CA LYS A 96 -12.84 8.69 -0.82
C LYS A 96 -12.41 8.80 0.63
N ILE A 97 -11.80 9.93 0.97
CA ILE A 97 -11.44 10.25 2.35
C ILE A 97 -12.71 10.74 3.04
N GLU A 98 -13.17 10.00 4.04
CA GLU A 98 -14.36 10.36 4.82
C GLU A 98 -13.98 11.28 5.97
N LYS A 99 -12.88 10.95 6.69
CA LYS A 99 -12.37 11.75 7.80
C LYS A 99 -10.85 11.77 7.79
N LEU A 100 -10.31 12.88 8.28
CA LEU A 100 -8.89 13.08 8.55
C LEU A 100 -8.75 13.58 9.99
N ASP A 101 -7.92 12.89 10.78
CA ASP A 101 -7.42 13.37 12.06
C ASP A 101 -5.91 13.56 11.91
N PHE A 102 -5.44 14.80 11.96
CA PHE A 102 -4.06 15.18 11.75
C PHE A 102 -3.57 16.02 12.92
N ASP A 103 -2.50 15.56 13.56
CA ASP A 103 -1.87 16.26 14.67
C ASP A 103 -0.36 16.00 14.61
N ILE A 104 0.37 16.89 13.95
CA ILE A 104 1.83 16.77 13.80
C ILE A 104 2.55 16.90 15.15
N ASP A 105 2.00 17.70 16.08
CA ASP A 105 2.59 17.94 17.40
C ASP A 105 2.48 16.69 18.28
N LYS A 106 1.39 15.93 18.13
CA LYS A 106 1.23 14.59 18.73
C LYS A 106 1.81 13.46 17.87
N GLY A 107 2.37 13.77 16.70
CA GLY A 107 2.93 12.79 15.78
C GLY A 107 1.90 11.78 15.31
N LYS A 108 0.72 12.22 14.85
CA LYS A 108 -0.37 11.35 14.42
C LYS A 108 -1.00 11.84 13.14
N ILE A 109 -1.25 10.91 12.22
CA ILE A 109 -2.18 11.11 11.10
C ILE A 109 -3.05 9.86 10.95
N GLU A 110 -4.35 10.06 10.82
CA GLU A 110 -5.33 8.98 10.70
C GLU A 110 -6.40 9.33 9.66
N PHE A 111 -6.64 8.39 8.75
CA PHE A 111 -7.60 8.51 7.66
C PHE A 111 -8.69 7.47 7.82
N GLN A 112 -9.95 7.90 7.76
CA GLN A 112 -11.06 7.00 7.45
C GLN A 112 -11.38 7.15 5.98
N TYR A 113 -11.42 6.04 5.25
CA TYR A 113 -11.64 6.05 3.81
C TYR A 113 -12.60 4.95 3.39
N THR A 114 -13.20 5.16 2.23
CA THR A 114 -13.96 4.14 1.50
C THR A 114 -13.40 4.02 0.09
N THR A 115 -13.51 2.85 -0.54
CA THR A 115 -13.28 2.71 -1.98
C THR A 115 -14.29 1.73 -2.55
N PRO A 116 -14.85 1.98 -3.75
CA PRO A 116 -15.86 1.10 -4.34
C PRO A 116 -15.34 -0.34 -4.52
N TYR A 117 -14.04 -0.50 -4.81
CA TYR A 117 -13.41 -1.80 -4.86
C TYR A 117 -11.89 -1.70 -4.71
N ILE A 118 -11.28 -2.82 -4.34
CA ILE A 118 -9.86 -3.13 -4.57
C ILE A 118 -9.78 -4.41 -5.38
N GLU A 119 -8.96 -4.42 -6.42
CA GLU A 119 -8.74 -5.61 -7.24
C GLU A 119 -7.25 -5.92 -7.33
N LEU A 120 -6.88 -7.13 -6.91
CA LEU A 120 -5.55 -7.68 -7.01
C LEU A 120 -5.53 -8.70 -8.14
N ASN A 121 -4.59 -8.55 -9.06
CA ASN A 121 -4.21 -9.59 -10.01
C ASN A 121 -2.72 -9.86 -9.88
N GLY A 122 -2.31 -11.13 -9.88
CA GLY A 122 -0.90 -11.48 -9.71
C GLY A 122 -0.66 -12.98 -9.78
N THR A 123 0.53 -13.40 -9.39
CA THR A 123 0.87 -14.81 -9.21
C THR A 123 0.86 -15.14 -7.73
N TYR A 124 0.36 -16.30 -7.36
CA TYR A 124 0.37 -16.81 -6.01
C TYR A 124 1.15 -18.12 -5.91
N GLU A 125 1.64 -18.41 -4.72
CA GLU A 125 2.04 -19.72 -4.25
C GLU A 125 1.50 -19.88 -2.82
N VAL A 126 0.78 -20.97 -2.57
CA VAL A 126 0.28 -21.32 -1.24
C VAL A 126 0.62 -22.74 -0.90
N ASN A 127 0.86 -22.96 0.38
CA ASN A 127 1.03 -24.29 0.95
C ASN A 127 0.55 -24.30 2.41
N GLY A 128 -0.19 -25.34 2.78
CA GLY A 128 -0.70 -25.51 4.14
C GLY A 128 -2.07 -26.17 4.15
N ARG A 129 -2.99 -25.62 4.95
CA ARG A 129 -4.34 -26.18 5.08
C ARG A 129 -5.40 -25.14 5.40
N ILE A 130 -6.62 -25.43 4.97
CA ILE A 130 -7.85 -24.77 5.44
C ILE A 130 -8.63 -25.81 6.24
N LEU A 131 -8.87 -25.56 7.52
CA LEU A 131 -9.35 -26.57 8.47
C LEU A 131 -8.45 -27.83 8.44
N THR A 132 -9.01 -28.96 8.01
CA THR A 132 -8.31 -30.24 7.85
C THR A 132 -7.88 -30.52 6.41
N LEU A 133 -8.31 -29.71 5.44
CA LEU A 133 -8.04 -29.89 4.03
C LEU A 133 -6.63 -29.35 3.70
N PRO A 134 -5.67 -30.18 3.27
CA PRO A 134 -4.41 -29.70 2.73
C PRO A 134 -4.70 -28.89 1.46
N VAL A 135 -4.10 -27.71 1.35
CA VAL A 135 -4.26 -26.81 0.21
C VAL A 135 -2.87 -26.38 -0.25
N PHE A 136 -2.61 -26.59 -1.54
CA PHE A 136 -1.37 -26.19 -2.19
C PHE A 136 -1.67 -25.81 -3.63
N GLY A 137 -0.88 -24.90 -4.17
CA GLY A 137 -1.02 -24.46 -5.55
C GLY A 137 -0.11 -23.29 -5.85
N LYS A 138 0.17 -23.11 -7.13
CA LYS A 138 0.90 -21.95 -7.63
C LYS A 138 0.39 -21.58 -9.01
N GLY A 139 0.15 -20.31 -9.26
CA GLY A 139 -0.39 -19.87 -10.54
C GLY A 139 -0.95 -18.47 -10.49
N PRO A 140 -1.72 -18.07 -11.52
CA PRO A 140 -2.42 -16.80 -11.53
C PRO A 140 -3.51 -16.75 -10.46
N CYS A 141 -3.70 -15.59 -9.86
CA CYS A 141 -4.83 -15.29 -9.00
C CYS A 141 -5.48 -13.94 -9.36
N SER A 142 -6.77 -13.85 -9.04
CA SER A 142 -7.53 -12.61 -9.07
C SER A 142 -8.38 -12.53 -7.80
N ILE A 143 -8.27 -11.42 -7.08
CA ILE A 143 -9.01 -11.16 -5.85
C ILE A 143 -9.70 -9.81 -6.00
N ARG A 144 -11.00 -9.77 -5.72
CA ARG A 144 -11.79 -8.56 -5.76
C ARG A 144 -12.48 -8.34 -4.42
N LEU A 145 -12.23 -7.18 -3.83
CA LEU A 145 -12.87 -6.71 -2.60
C LEU A 145 -13.82 -5.57 -2.98
N ASN A 146 -15.11 -5.68 -2.68
CA ASN A 146 -16.10 -4.67 -3.02
C ASN A 146 -16.56 -3.91 -1.77
N GLU A 147 -16.85 -2.62 -1.97
CA GLU A 147 -17.29 -1.68 -0.93
C GLU A 147 -16.36 -1.74 0.29
N VAL A 148 -15.09 -1.41 0.04
CA VAL A 148 -14.04 -1.46 1.06
C VAL A 148 -14.14 -0.22 1.93
N THR A 149 -14.08 -0.41 3.23
CA THR A 149 -13.92 0.65 4.22
C THR A 149 -12.64 0.41 5.00
N GLY A 150 -12.01 1.46 5.46
CA GLY A 150 -10.83 1.29 6.27
C GLY A 150 -10.46 2.50 7.10
N ASN A 151 -9.61 2.21 8.06
CA ASN A 151 -8.93 3.18 8.89
C ASN A 151 -7.43 2.93 8.75
N LEU A 152 -6.68 3.95 8.35
CA LEU A 152 -5.23 3.90 8.23
C LEU A 152 -4.64 4.98 9.13
N ARG A 153 -3.77 4.56 10.04
CA ARG A 153 -3.09 5.42 11.00
C ARG A 153 -1.59 5.30 10.81
N PHE A 154 -0.91 6.45 10.86
CA PHE A 154 0.53 6.53 11.02
C PHE A 154 0.86 7.31 12.29
N ASP A 155 1.75 6.75 13.10
CA ASP A 155 2.45 7.50 14.13
C ASP A 155 3.72 8.08 13.51
N LEU A 156 3.92 9.38 13.67
CA LEU A 156 4.99 10.18 13.07
C LEU A 156 5.97 10.65 14.15
N GLU A 157 7.19 10.95 13.73
CA GLU A 157 8.16 11.70 14.53
C GLU A 157 8.88 12.73 13.66
N THR A 158 9.31 13.82 14.29
CA THR A 158 10.13 14.85 13.65
C THR A 158 11.61 14.58 13.87
N PHE A 159 12.44 14.87 12.89
CA PHE A 159 13.90 14.85 13.05
C PHE A 159 14.54 16.03 12.32
N THR A 160 15.72 16.46 12.80
CA THR A 160 16.48 17.56 12.22
C THR A 160 17.62 17.03 11.36
N LYS A 161 17.75 17.53 10.14
CA LYS A 161 18.83 17.24 9.21
C LYS A 161 19.18 18.52 8.46
N ASP A 162 20.47 18.86 8.34
CA ASP A 162 20.93 20.05 7.60
C ASP A 162 20.23 21.36 8.05
N SER A 163 20.01 21.52 9.37
CA SER A 163 19.29 22.64 9.98
C SER A 163 17.81 22.78 9.60
N GLU A 164 17.23 21.80 8.91
CA GLU A 164 15.83 21.72 8.54
C GLU A 164 15.12 20.61 9.33
N THR A 165 13.81 20.76 9.57
CA THR A 165 12.99 19.75 10.26
C THR A 165 12.17 18.95 9.25
N TYR A 166 12.21 17.64 9.37
CA TYR A 166 11.52 16.67 8.53
C TYR A 166 10.58 15.81 9.38
N ILE A 167 9.67 15.09 8.73
CA ILE A 167 8.84 14.06 9.37
C ILE A 167 9.18 12.68 8.79
N ARG A 168 9.03 11.66 9.64
CA ARG A 168 9.00 10.26 9.21
C ARG A 168 7.98 9.47 10.02
N GLY A 169 7.40 8.46 9.41
CA GLY A 169 6.56 7.46 10.04
C GLY A 169 7.39 6.49 10.88
N LYS A 170 6.91 6.21 12.09
CA LYS A 170 7.49 5.28 13.06
C LYS A 170 6.71 3.98 13.14
N ARG A 171 5.37 4.08 13.07
CA ARG A 171 4.46 2.93 13.11
C ARG A 171 3.29 3.17 12.18
N SER A 172 2.82 2.11 11.57
CA SER A 172 1.61 2.08 10.76
C SER A 172 0.61 1.11 11.39
N GLN A 173 -0.67 1.43 11.28
CA GLN A 173 -1.76 0.54 11.69
C GLN A 173 -2.90 0.69 10.69
N MET A 174 -3.49 -0.43 10.29
CA MET A 174 -4.59 -0.42 9.35
C MET A 174 -5.66 -1.42 9.77
N VAL A 175 -6.91 -0.96 9.71
CA VAL A 175 -8.10 -1.79 9.85
C VAL A 175 -8.87 -1.68 8.56
N ILE A 176 -9.29 -2.81 8.01
CA ILE A 176 -10.02 -2.89 6.74
C ILE A 176 -11.26 -3.74 6.97
N ASP A 177 -12.37 -3.33 6.39
CA ASP A 177 -13.56 -4.14 6.27
C ASP A 177 -14.12 -4.07 4.85
N ILE A 178 -14.83 -5.11 4.44
CA ILE A 178 -15.40 -5.24 3.09
C ILE A 178 -16.82 -5.75 3.17
N LYS A 179 -17.64 -5.40 2.17
CA LYS A 179 -19.00 -5.96 2.06
C LYS A 179 -19.05 -7.26 1.28
N GLN A 180 -18.07 -7.49 0.40
CA GLN A 180 -17.95 -8.74 -0.34
C GLN A 180 -16.51 -8.98 -0.81
N GLY A 181 -16.04 -10.22 -0.66
CA GLY A 181 -14.82 -10.71 -1.28
C GLY A 181 -15.15 -11.71 -2.39
N HIS A 182 -14.39 -11.66 -3.48
CA HIS A 182 -14.36 -12.69 -4.51
C HIS A 182 -12.91 -13.14 -4.72
N TYR A 183 -12.69 -14.44 -4.73
CA TYR A 183 -11.37 -15.05 -4.87
C TYR A 183 -11.35 -16.02 -6.05
N LYS A 184 -10.28 -15.95 -6.84
CA LYS A 184 -10.00 -16.90 -7.90
C LYS A 184 -8.53 -17.26 -7.89
N PHE A 185 -8.26 -18.54 -7.71
CA PHE A 185 -6.93 -19.11 -7.75
C PHE A 185 -6.89 -20.22 -8.80
N ASP A 186 -6.07 -20.02 -9.84
CA ASP A 186 -5.89 -21.01 -10.90
C ASP A 186 -4.76 -21.98 -10.53
N ASN A 187 -4.78 -23.19 -11.10
CA ASN A 187 -3.74 -24.21 -10.86
C ASN A 187 -3.57 -24.66 -9.39
N LEU A 188 -4.66 -24.66 -8.62
CA LEU A 188 -4.72 -25.34 -7.32
C LEU A 188 -4.58 -26.85 -7.48
N PHE A 189 -4.00 -27.52 -6.48
CA PHE A 189 -3.82 -28.98 -6.45
C PHE A 189 -3.12 -29.53 -7.72
N ASP A 190 -2.03 -28.87 -8.13
CA ASP A 190 -1.28 -29.17 -9.36
C ASP A 190 -2.16 -29.27 -10.61
N GLY A 191 -3.18 -28.42 -10.70
CA GLY A 191 -4.04 -28.31 -11.87
C GLY A 191 -5.26 -29.24 -11.87
N ASN A 192 -5.56 -29.92 -10.77
CA ASN A 192 -6.79 -30.68 -10.64
C ASN A 192 -8.02 -29.74 -10.66
N LYS A 193 -8.64 -29.61 -11.82
CA LYS A 193 -9.76 -28.68 -12.06
C LYS A 193 -10.95 -28.91 -11.12
N LEU A 194 -11.32 -30.17 -10.85
CA LEU A 194 -12.46 -30.46 -9.96
C LEU A 194 -12.20 -29.96 -8.54
N LEU A 195 -11.02 -30.23 -7.99
CA LEU A 195 -10.66 -29.79 -6.64
C LEU A 195 -10.46 -28.27 -6.58
N GLY A 196 -9.82 -27.69 -7.59
CA GLY A 196 -9.60 -26.25 -7.69
C GLY A 196 -10.91 -25.46 -7.81
N ASP A 197 -11.82 -25.88 -8.68
CA ASP A 197 -13.13 -25.23 -8.85
C ASP A 197 -13.96 -25.32 -7.56
N ASN A 198 -13.97 -26.50 -6.92
CA ASN A 198 -14.67 -26.69 -5.65
C ASN A 198 -14.07 -25.83 -4.53
N LEU A 199 -12.74 -25.72 -4.44
CA LEU A 199 -12.12 -24.86 -3.42
C LEU A 199 -12.45 -23.39 -3.67
N ASN A 200 -12.36 -22.91 -4.92
CA ASN A 200 -12.77 -21.55 -5.25
C ASN A 200 -14.23 -21.29 -4.86
N MET A 201 -15.15 -22.22 -5.14
CA MET A 201 -16.56 -22.12 -4.72
C MET A 201 -16.67 -21.98 -3.19
N VAL A 202 -15.99 -22.84 -2.43
CA VAL A 202 -15.99 -22.79 -0.95
C VAL A 202 -15.43 -21.46 -0.43
N LEU A 203 -14.33 -20.96 -1.01
CA LEU A 203 -13.74 -19.67 -0.61
C LEU A 203 -14.71 -18.51 -0.85
N ASN A 204 -15.43 -18.53 -1.97
CA ASN A 204 -16.40 -17.48 -2.31
C ASN A 204 -17.69 -17.59 -1.49
N ASP A 205 -18.22 -18.79 -1.26
CA ASP A 205 -19.40 -19.01 -0.41
C ASP A 205 -19.14 -18.60 1.04
N ASN A 206 -17.89 -18.73 1.50
CA ASN A 206 -17.46 -18.42 2.86
C ASN A 206 -16.54 -17.20 2.95
N TRP A 207 -16.64 -16.28 1.98
CA TRP A 207 -15.67 -15.19 1.81
C TRP A 207 -15.44 -14.38 3.09
N ARG A 208 -16.49 -14.15 3.90
CA ARG A 208 -16.41 -13.38 5.14
C ARG A 208 -15.48 -14.04 6.15
N ALA A 209 -15.69 -15.32 6.39
CA ALA A 209 -14.88 -16.09 7.34
C ALA A 209 -13.41 -16.17 6.90
N ILE A 210 -13.17 -16.33 5.59
CA ILE A 210 -11.82 -16.32 5.02
C ILE A 210 -11.16 -14.95 5.21
N PHE A 211 -11.87 -13.87 4.90
CA PHE A 211 -11.39 -12.50 5.07
C PHE A 211 -11.01 -12.20 6.52
N ASP A 212 -11.90 -12.49 7.47
CA ASP A 212 -11.69 -12.23 8.90
C ASP A 212 -10.43 -12.90 9.46
N GLU A 213 -10.12 -14.09 8.95
CA GLU A 213 -9.00 -14.90 9.43
C GLU A 213 -7.63 -14.38 8.96
N ILE A 214 -7.58 -13.74 7.78
CA ILE A 214 -6.30 -13.37 7.13
C ILE A 214 -6.08 -11.86 7.04
N ILE A 215 -7.13 -11.04 7.13
CA ILE A 215 -7.06 -9.61 6.81
C ILE A 215 -6.01 -8.85 7.63
N SER A 216 -5.78 -9.24 8.88
CA SER A 216 -4.79 -8.57 9.74
C SER A 216 -3.38 -8.58 9.13
N GLY A 217 -2.97 -9.70 8.54
CA GLY A 217 -1.67 -9.83 7.87
C GLY A 217 -1.58 -8.94 6.63
N TYR A 218 -2.63 -8.91 5.80
CA TYR A 218 -2.69 -8.06 4.62
C TYR A 218 -2.72 -6.57 4.96
N ALA A 219 -3.56 -6.19 5.93
CA ALA A 219 -3.71 -4.81 6.37
C ALA A 219 -2.39 -4.26 6.91
N GLN A 220 -1.69 -5.04 7.74
CA GLN A 220 -0.39 -4.62 8.27
C GLN A 220 0.68 -4.50 7.17
N ALA A 221 0.78 -5.50 6.28
CA ALA A 221 1.74 -5.46 5.17
C ALA A 221 1.51 -4.25 4.25
N TYR A 222 0.24 -3.92 3.96
CA TYR A 222 -0.12 -2.75 3.17
C TYR A 222 0.19 -1.44 3.90
N ALA A 223 -0.12 -1.36 5.20
CA ALA A 223 0.18 -0.19 6.04
C ALA A 223 1.68 0.11 6.08
N ASP A 224 2.51 -0.92 6.22
CA ASP A 224 3.97 -0.79 6.26
C ASP A 224 4.53 -0.39 4.90
N GLY A 225 4.02 -0.97 3.81
CA GLY A 225 4.38 -0.56 2.45
C GLY A 225 4.04 0.91 2.16
N MET A 226 2.84 1.36 2.58
CA MET A 226 2.45 2.77 2.46
C MET A 226 3.35 3.69 3.30
N MET A 227 3.71 3.28 4.52
CA MET A 227 4.63 4.03 5.38
C MET A 227 6.00 4.18 4.74
N GLU A 228 6.53 3.12 4.11
CA GLU A 228 7.81 3.17 3.40
C GLU A 228 7.79 4.19 2.25
N VAL A 229 6.72 4.19 1.46
CA VAL A 229 6.52 5.18 0.38
C VAL A 229 6.43 6.60 0.94
N MET A 230 5.65 6.81 2.01
CA MET A 230 5.55 8.12 2.65
C MET A 230 6.91 8.59 3.19
N ASN A 231 7.70 7.71 3.81
CA ASN A 231 9.01 8.08 4.35
C ASN A 231 9.98 8.46 3.24
N LYS A 232 10.00 7.73 2.11
CA LYS A 232 10.82 8.08 0.94
C LYS A 232 10.52 9.47 0.40
N LEU A 233 9.26 9.91 0.50
CA LEU A 233 8.83 11.25 0.09
C LEU A 233 9.14 12.31 1.16
N PHE A 234 8.67 12.10 2.38
CA PHE A 234 8.68 13.11 3.44
C PHE A 234 10.05 13.32 4.09
N GLU A 235 10.97 12.37 3.98
CA GLU A 235 12.36 12.57 4.40
C GLU A 235 13.17 13.44 3.42
N LYS A 236 12.62 13.74 2.24
CA LYS A 236 13.23 14.61 1.22
C LYS A 236 12.67 16.03 1.20
N ILE A 237 11.54 16.26 1.88
CA ILE A 237 10.82 17.53 1.84
C ILE A 237 10.75 18.08 3.28
N PRO A 238 11.31 19.26 3.59
CA PRO A 238 11.23 19.81 4.93
C PRO A 238 9.78 20.23 5.25
N ILE A 239 9.40 20.18 6.54
CA ILE A 239 8.04 20.48 7.02
C ILE A 239 7.54 21.84 6.50
N ARG A 240 8.41 22.85 6.49
CA ARG A 240 8.08 24.20 6.02
C ARG A 240 7.67 24.28 4.55
N GLU A 241 8.00 23.28 3.74
CA GLU A 241 7.61 23.21 2.33
C GLU A 241 6.31 22.41 2.12
N MET A 242 5.92 21.58 3.08
CA MET A 242 4.71 20.75 3.03
C MET A 242 3.44 21.55 3.31
N PHE A 243 3.52 22.53 4.21
CA PHE A 243 2.40 23.34 4.66
C PHE A 243 2.53 24.78 4.16
N SER A 244 1.43 25.53 4.23
CA SER A 244 1.45 26.96 3.88
C SER A 244 1.90 27.88 5.02
N ASP A 245 2.14 27.34 6.22
CA ASP A 245 2.48 28.05 7.47
C ASP A 245 3.73 27.48 8.15
#